data_AF-A0A7W8FJ86-F1
#
_entry.id   AF-A0A7W8FJ86-F1
#
_cell.length_a   1.000
_cell.length_b   1.000
_cell.length_c   1.000
_cell.angle_alpha   90.00
_cell.angle_beta   90.00
_cell.angle_gamma   90.00
#
_symmetry.space_group_name_H-M   'P 1'
#
loop_
_entity.id
_entity.type
_entity.pdbx_description
1 polymer ?
#
loop_
_entity_poly.entity_id
_entity_poly.type
_entity_poly.pdbx_seq_one_letter_code
_entity_poly.pdbx_strand_id
1 'polypeptide(L)'
;MTSITTDPGARLRIVVTRFHATCLFVITIASTVASTLGWKGRGPLDVLHSQPYGYVGLFQAYFLMFLLALVCLIGATRWPSRLWNGALLVAHLAPLLIIVVANDVFVSTGSQRMAYIVGLTVHLPLVLLETFALLWKAPFLRAAH
;
A
#
# COMPACT_ATOMS: atom_id res chain seq x y z
N MET A 1 24.12 19.27 -13.64
CA MET A 1 23.37 18.54 -12.58
C MET A 1 22.78 19.56 -11.62
N THR A 2 21.50 19.89 -11.73
CA THR A 2 20.82 20.69 -10.70
C THR A 2 20.75 19.84 -9.43
N SER A 3 21.29 20.36 -8.33
CA SER A 3 21.21 19.70 -7.03
C SER A 3 19.78 19.22 -6.77
N ILE A 4 19.63 17.97 -6.34
CA ILE A 4 18.37 17.35 -5.91
C ILE A 4 17.60 18.25 -4.93
N THR A 5 18.30 19.12 -4.21
CA THR A 5 17.72 20.11 -3.29
C THR A 5 16.88 21.20 -3.96
N THR A 6 16.95 21.36 -5.29
CA THR A 6 16.29 22.43 -6.04
C THR A 6 15.15 21.97 -6.96
N ASP A 7 14.91 20.66 -7.13
CA ASP A 7 13.75 20.16 -7.89
C ASP A 7 12.52 20.02 -6.97
N PRO A 8 11.49 20.89 -7.10
CA PRO A 8 10.29 20.80 -6.28
C PRO A 8 9.52 19.49 -6.49
N GLY A 9 9.66 18.85 -7.67
CA GLY A 9 9.07 17.55 -7.95
C GLY A 9 9.72 16.43 -7.14
N ALA A 10 11.05 16.42 -7.06
CA ALA A 10 11.79 15.45 -6.24
C ALA A 10 11.43 15.57 -4.76
N ARG A 11 11.35 16.79 -4.24
CA ARG A 11 10.96 17.03 -2.84
C ARG A 11 9.55 16.50 -2.54
N LEU A 12 8.57 16.78 -3.40
CA LEU A 12 7.21 16.28 -3.25
C LEU A 12 7.18 14.74 -3.21
N ARG A 13 7.85 14.08 -4.17
CA ARG A 13 7.89 12.61 -4.25
C ARG A 13 8.50 11.98 -3.00
N ILE A 14 9.57 12.57 -2.46
CA ILE A 14 10.16 12.12 -1.20
C ILE A 14 9.15 12.25 -0.06
N VAL A 15 8.49 13.40 0.08
CA VAL A 15 7.52 13.64 1.16
C VAL A 15 6.36 12.64 1.08
N VAL A 16 5.76 12.46 -0.10
CA VAL A 16 4.67 11.51 -0.33
C VAL A 16 5.13 10.10 0.01
N THR A 17 6.26 9.65 -0.54
CA THR A 17 6.79 8.29 -0.30
C THR A 17 7.05 8.05 1.18
N ARG A 18 7.64 9.03 1.89
CA ARG A 18 7.94 8.89 3.32
C ARG A 18 6.67 8.86 4.16
N PHE A 19 5.74 9.76 3.91
CA PHE A 19 4.46 9.78 4.62
C PHE A 19 3.73 8.45 4.45
N HIS A 20 3.62 7.99 3.20
CA HIS A 20 3.03 6.71 2.88
C HIS A 20 3.74 5.57 3.61
N ALA A 21 5.06 5.48 3.50
CA ALA A 21 5.83 4.40 4.10
C ALA A 21 5.71 4.41 5.64
N THR A 22 5.61 5.58 6.28
CA THR A 22 5.32 5.68 7.72
C THR A 22 3.92 5.15 8.05
N CYS A 23 2.89 5.54 7.30
CA CYS A 23 1.54 5.00 7.49
C CYS A 23 1.51 3.48 7.30
N LEU A 24 2.15 2.98 6.24
CA LEU A 24 2.27 1.55 5.95
C LEU A 24 2.95 0.80 7.10
N PHE A 25 4.04 1.34 7.64
CA PHE A 25 4.76 0.76 8.76
C PHE A 25 3.86 0.58 9.99
N VAL A 26 3.14 1.64 10.38
CA VAL A 26 2.24 1.62 11.54
C VAL A 26 1.06 0.67 11.34
N ILE A 27 0.38 0.76 10.18
CA ILE A 27 -0.77 -0.10 9.84
C ILE A 27 -0.35 -1.56 9.84
N THR A 28 0.83 -1.87 9.33
CA THR A 28 1.32 -3.25 9.25
C THR A 28 1.55 -3.85 10.63
N ILE A 29 2.17 -3.10 11.55
CA ILE A 29 2.34 -3.57 12.94
C ILE A 29 0.98 -3.79 13.59
N ALA A 30 0.06 -2.81 13.48
CA ALA A 30 -1.27 -2.90 14.06
C ALA A 30 -2.07 -4.10 13.50
N SER A 31 -2.04 -4.31 12.18
CA SER A 31 -2.75 -5.39 11.50
C SER A 31 -2.17 -6.76 11.84
N THR A 32 -0.85 -6.87 11.97
CA THR A 32 -0.17 -8.09 12.42
C THR A 32 -0.59 -8.46 13.83
N VAL A 33 -0.58 -7.49 14.76
CA VAL A 33 -1.03 -7.71 16.14
C VAL A 33 -2.50 -8.09 16.19
N ALA A 34 -3.37 -7.34 15.50
CA ALA A 34 -4.81 -7.61 15.48
C ALA A 34 -5.11 -9.00 14.90
N SER A 35 -4.43 -9.40 13.83
CA SER A 35 -4.63 -10.72 13.21
C SER A 35 -4.07 -11.85 14.07
N THR A 36 -2.96 -11.61 14.78
CA THR A 36 -2.38 -12.58 15.73
C THR A 36 -3.29 -12.78 16.95
N LEU A 37 -3.91 -11.71 17.45
CA LEU A 37 -4.92 -11.80 18.51
C LEU A 37 -6.18 -12.52 18.03
N GLY A 38 -6.64 -12.19 16.81
CA GLY A 38 -7.76 -12.87 16.15
C GLY A 38 -7.51 -14.37 16.01
N TRP A 39 -6.35 -14.76 15.52
CA TRP A 39 -5.95 -16.17 15.42
C TRP A 39 -5.87 -16.88 16.77
N LYS A 40 -5.63 -16.15 17.88
CA LYS A 40 -5.66 -16.68 19.25
C LYS A 40 -7.06 -16.72 19.87
N GLY A 41 -8.12 -16.48 19.11
CA GLY A 41 -9.48 -16.53 19.62
C GLY A 41 -10.00 -15.19 20.18
N ARG A 42 -9.40 -14.04 19.80
CA ARG A 42 -9.65 -12.74 20.48
C ARG A 42 -9.83 -11.57 19.51
N GLY A 43 -10.83 -10.74 19.78
CA GLY A 43 -11.01 -9.46 19.09
C GLY A 43 -11.72 -9.57 17.73
N PRO A 44 -11.73 -8.49 16.93
CA PRO A 44 -12.59 -8.39 15.74
C PRO A 44 -12.19 -9.31 14.58
N LEU A 45 -11.01 -9.92 14.63
CA LEU A 45 -10.50 -10.86 13.63
C LEU A 45 -10.52 -12.32 14.11
N ASP A 46 -11.38 -12.66 15.08
CA ASP A 46 -11.53 -14.02 15.63
C ASP A 46 -11.87 -15.08 14.56
N VAL A 47 -12.43 -14.68 13.42
CA VAL A 47 -12.62 -15.56 12.26
C VAL A 47 -11.33 -16.27 11.82
N LEU A 48 -10.16 -15.69 12.11
CA LEU A 48 -8.86 -16.28 11.82
C LEU A 48 -8.55 -17.51 12.69
N HIS A 49 -9.17 -17.65 13.87
CA HIS A 49 -8.98 -18.80 14.75
C HIS A 49 -9.37 -20.12 14.06
N SER A 50 -10.42 -20.11 13.23
CA SER A 50 -10.84 -21.27 12.44
C SER A 50 -10.20 -21.35 11.04
N GLN A 51 -9.36 -20.38 10.67
CA GLN A 51 -8.76 -20.25 9.33
C GLN A 51 -7.23 -20.15 9.39
N PRO A 52 -6.51 -21.23 9.75
CA PRO A 52 -5.07 -21.20 9.96
C PRO A 52 -4.28 -20.76 8.71
N TYR A 53 -4.68 -21.23 7.52
CA TYR A 53 -4.04 -20.79 6.26
C TYR A 53 -4.34 -19.33 5.93
N GLY A 54 -5.54 -18.84 6.28
CA GLY A 54 -5.89 -17.42 6.15
C GLY A 54 -4.99 -16.54 7.02
N TYR A 55 -4.76 -16.94 8.27
CA TYR A 55 -3.82 -16.26 9.16
C TYR A 55 -2.39 -16.26 8.62
N VAL A 56 -1.87 -17.42 8.17
CA VAL A 56 -0.50 -17.50 7.62
C VAL A 56 -0.35 -16.61 6.38
N GLY A 57 -1.32 -16.62 5.47
CA GLY A 57 -1.31 -15.75 4.30
C GLY A 57 -1.32 -14.27 4.66
N LEU A 58 -2.16 -13.87 5.62
CA LEU A 58 -2.19 -12.49 6.13
C LEU A 58 -0.86 -12.10 6.80
N PHE A 59 -0.26 -12.98 7.60
CA PHE A 59 1.04 -12.73 8.22
C PHE A 59 2.12 -12.50 7.17
N GLN A 60 2.17 -13.31 6.11
CA GLN A 60 3.09 -13.13 4.99
C GLN A 60 2.87 -11.80 4.27
N ALA A 61 1.61 -11.45 4.00
CA ALA A 61 1.26 -10.18 3.36
C ALA A 61 1.69 -8.97 4.22
N TYR A 62 1.41 -8.99 5.53
CA TYR A 62 1.85 -7.94 6.44
C TYR A 62 3.37 -7.88 6.54
N PHE A 63 4.07 -9.02 6.62
CA PHE A 63 5.53 -8.99 6.64
C PHE A 63 6.12 -8.36 5.37
N LEU A 64 5.55 -8.66 4.20
CA LEU A 64 5.93 -8.01 2.95
C LEU A 64 5.67 -6.49 2.98
N MET A 65 4.51 -6.06 3.48
CA MET A 65 4.19 -4.65 3.68
C MET A 65 5.17 -3.95 4.62
N PHE A 66 5.60 -4.63 5.69
CA PHE A 66 6.57 -4.12 6.66
C PHE A 66 7.93 -3.89 6.00
N LEU A 67 8.42 -4.87 5.25
CA LEU A 67 9.67 -4.77 4.52
C LEU A 67 9.61 -3.66 3.48
N LEU A 68 8.51 -3.56 2.73
CA LEU A 68 8.31 -2.49 1.75
C LEU A 68 8.34 -1.12 2.41
N ALA A 69 7.67 -0.95 3.57
CA ALA A 69 7.70 0.29 4.33
C ALA A 69 9.12 0.69 4.74
N LEU A 70 9.92 -0.25 5.26
CA LEU A 70 11.31 0.01 5.63
C LEU A 70 12.18 0.40 4.42
N VAL A 71 12.06 -0.34 3.33
CA VAL A 71 12.80 -0.07 2.10
C VAL A 71 12.43 1.30 1.54
N CYS A 72 11.14 1.68 1.53
CA CYS A 72 10.72 3.00 1.08
C CYS A 72 11.18 4.12 2.01
N LEU A 73 11.13 3.95 3.33
CA LEU A 73 11.61 4.96 4.29
C LEU A 73 13.09 5.25 4.13
N ILE A 74 13.91 4.20 4.00
CA ILE A 74 15.37 4.33 3.83
C ILE A 74 15.67 4.80 2.40
N GLY A 75 15.11 4.13 1.41
CA GLY A 75 15.39 4.32 -0.01
C GLY A 75 14.99 5.70 -0.53
N ALA A 76 13.83 6.23 -0.13
CA ALA A 76 13.36 7.53 -0.60
C ALA A 76 14.29 8.69 -0.21
N THR A 77 15.02 8.55 0.91
CA THR A 77 15.99 9.58 1.35
C THR A 77 17.33 9.48 0.63
N ARG A 78 17.77 8.25 0.33
CA ARG A 78 19.06 8.00 -0.32
C ARG A 78 19.01 8.16 -1.83
N TRP A 79 17.88 7.81 -2.45
CA TRP A 79 17.70 7.87 -3.89
C TRP A 79 16.32 8.41 -4.27
N PRO A 80 16.20 9.75 -4.45
CA PRO A 80 14.93 10.36 -4.82
C PRO A 80 14.58 10.05 -6.28
N SER A 81 13.76 9.02 -6.46
CA SER A 81 13.36 8.48 -7.76
C SER A 81 11.83 8.42 -7.88
N ARG A 82 11.32 8.56 -9.11
CA ARG A 82 9.90 8.30 -9.43
C ARG A 82 9.52 6.84 -9.25
N LEU A 83 10.51 5.94 -9.28
CA LEU A 83 10.28 4.50 -9.16
C LEU A 83 9.69 4.11 -7.81
N TRP A 84 9.92 4.89 -6.75
CA TRP A 84 9.28 4.64 -5.46
C TRP A 84 7.76 4.79 -5.53
N ASN A 85 7.28 5.90 -6.07
CA ASN A 85 5.84 6.13 -6.29
C ASN A 85 5.26 5.12 -7.30
N GLY A 86 6.04 4.71 -8.31
CA GLY A 86 5.65 3.64 -9.23
C GLY A 86 5.48 2.29 -8.55
N ALA A 87 6.41 1.91 -7.67
CA ALA A 87 6.32 0.68 -6.90
C ALA A 87 5.13 0.70 -5.93
N LEU A 88 4.91 1.82 -5.22
CA LEU A 88 3.76 2.00 -4.33
C LEU A 88 2.43 1.96 -5.09
N LEU A 89 2.37 2.57 -6.27
CA LEU A 89 1.20 2.48 -7.16
C LEU A 89 0.87 1.03 -7.50
N VAL A 90 1.85 0.26 -7.99
CA VAL A 90 1.66 -1.16 -8.34
C VAL A 90 1.25 -1.99 -7.12
N ALA A 91 1.82 -1.71 -5.95
CA ALA A 91 1.45 -2.38 -4.71
C ALA A 91 -0.04 -2.20 -4.36
N HIS A 92 -0.66 -1.07 -4.71
CA HIS A 92 -2.10 -0.86 -4.50
C HIS A 92 -3.00 -1.44 -5.59
N LEU A 93 -2.48 -1.63 -6.79
CA LEU A 93 -3.24 -2.31 -7.84
C LEU A 93 -3.49 -3.78 -7.50
N ALA A 94 -2.60 -4.43 -6.75
CA ALA A 94 -2.78 -5.83 -6.35
C ALA A 94 -4.05 -6.06 -5.48
N PRO A 95 -4.30 -5.31 -4.38
CA PRO A 95 -5.55 -5.36 -3.64
C PRO A 95 -6.81 -5.00 -4.45
N LEU A 96 -6.70 -4.11 -5.45
CA LEU A 96 -7.84 -3.81 -6.33
C LEU A 96 -8.11 -4.96 -7.30
N LEU A 97 -7.04 -5.57 -7.83
CA LEU A 97 -7.13 -6.70 -8.75
C LEU A 97 -7.78 -7.93 -8.08
N ILE A 98 -7.43 -8.22 -6.82
CA ILE A 98 -7.98 -9.41 -6.15
C ILE A 98 -9.51 -9.33 -5.97
N ILE A 99 -10.07 -8.12 -5.79
CA ILE A 99 -11.53 -7.92 -5.69
C ILE A 99 -12.26 -8.33 -6.98
N VAL A 100 -11.59 -8.17 -8.12
CA VAL A 100 -12.10 -8.57 -9.43
C VAL A 100 -11.86 -10.06 -9.68
N VAL A 101 -10.62 -10.52 -9.53
CA VAL A 101 -10.22 -11.89 -9.88
C VAL A 101 -10.81 -12.94 -8.94
N ALA A 102 -10.96 -12.62 -7.65
CA ALA A 102 -11.52 -13.53 -6.65
C ALA A 102 -12.95 -13.14 -6.24
N ASN A 103 -13.70 -12.44 -7.10
CA ASN A 103 -15.03 -11.94 -6.76
C ASN A 103 -15.98 -13.04 -6.28
N ASP A 104 -15.99 -14.19 -6.96
CA ASP A 104 -16.81 -15.35 -6.61
C ASP A 104 -16.52 -15.89 -5.20
N VAL A 105 -15.26 -15.80 -4.75
CA VAL A 105 -14.88 -16.17 -3.36
C VAL A 105 -15.50 -15.19 -2.38
N PHE A 106 -15.47 -13.89 -2.67
CA PHE A 106 -16.09 -12.90 -1.80
C PHE A 106 -17.62 -12.98 -1.79
N VAL A 107 -18.25 -13.34 -2.91
CA VAL A 107 -19.69 -13.59 -3.01
C VAL A 107 -20.08 -14.82 -2.19
N SER A 108 -19.40 -15.95 -2.40
CA SER A 108 -19.72 -17.21 -1.71
C SER A 108 -19.49 -17.16 -0.19
N THR A 109 -18.61 -16.29 0.28
CA THR A 109 -18.36 -16.06 1.72
C THR A 109 -19.17 -14.91 2.32
N GLY A 110 -20.03 -14.24 1.53
CA GLY A 110 -20.84 -13.10 1.98
C GLY A 110 -20.01 -11.85 2.36
N SER A 111 -18.74 -11.79 1.95
CA SER A 111 -17.78 -10.74 2.32
C SER A 111 -17.56 -9.68 1.24
N GLN A 112 -18.21 -9.82 0.08
CA GLN A 112 -18.08 -8.95 -1.08
C GLN A 112 -18.20 -7.46 -0.74
N ARG A 113 -19.26 -7.04 -0.04
CA ARG A 113 -19.46 -5.63 0.33
C ARG A 113 -18.27 -5.07 1.11
N MET A 114 -17.75 -5.85 2.06
CA MET A 114 -16.59 -5.44 2.87
C MET A 114 -15.33 -5.31 2.01
N ALA A 115 -15.10 -6.29 1.11
CA ALA A 115 -13.96 -6.27 0.19
C ALA A 115 -13.97 -5.02 -0.71
N TYR A 116 -15.12 -4.64 -1.27
CA TYR A 116 -15.25 -3.41 -2.07
C TYR A 116 -15.06 -2.14 -1.23
N ILE A 117 -15.67 -2.07 -0.04
CA ILE A 117 -15.53 -0.88 0.82
C ILE A 117 -14.06 -0.67 1.16
N VAL A 118 -13.40 -1.68 1.73
CA VAL A 118 -11.99 -1.58 2.13
C VAL A 118 -11.12 -1.31 0.90
N GLY A 119 -11.31 -2.09 -0.16
CA GLY A 119 -10.55 -1.99 -1.39
C GLY A 119 -10.60 -0.60 -2.02
N LEU A 120 -11.80 -0.10 -2.27
CA LEU A 120 -11.99 1.17 -2.95
C LEU A 120 -11.68 2.36 -2.04
N THR A 121 -12.15 2.37 -0.80
CA THR A 121 -11.99 3.55 0.07
C THR A 121 -10.57 3.72 0.58
N VAL A 122 -9.80 2.64 0.71
CA VAL A 122 -8.40 2.71 1.16
C VAL A 122 -7.46 2.79 -0.03
N HIS A 123 -7.55 1.86 -0.99
CA HIS A 123 -6.52 1.76 -2.03
C HIS A 123 -6.72 2.73 -3.19
N LEU A 124 -7.95 3.11 -3.55
CA LEU A 124 -8.16 4.06 -4.65
C LEU A 124 -7.57 5.46 -4.34
N PRO A 125 -7.78 6.05 -3.15
CA PRO A 125 -7.11 7.32 -2.81
C PRO A 125 -5.58 7.24 -2.85
N LEU A 126 -5.02 6.10 -2.43
CA LEU A 126 -3.56 5.89 -2.45
C LEU A 126 -3.04 5.72 -3.88
N VAL A 127 -3.75 5.01 -4.75
CA VAL A 127 -3.47 4.96 -6.19
C VAL A 127 -3.44 6.38 -6.76
N LEU A 128 -4.45 7.20 -6.48
CA LEU A 128 -4.53 8.58 -6.96
C LEU A 128 -3.37 9.43 -6.43
N LEU A 129 -3.00 9.28 -5.15
CA LEU A 129 -1.87 9.97 -4.54
C LEU A 129 -0.54 9.62 -5.24
N GLU A 130 -0.29 8.33 -5.51
CA GLU A 130 0.93 7.89 -6.17
C GLU A 130 0.97 8.30 -7.65
N THR A 131 -0.16 8.19 -8.36
CA THR A 131 -0.29 8.71 -9.73
C THR A 131 -0.03 10.22 -9.78
N PHE A 132 -0.60 10.98 -8.85
CA PHE A 132 -0.34 12.42 -8.74
C PHE A 132 1.15 12.71 -8.55
N ALA A 133 1.81 12.04 -7.61
CA ALA A 133 3.23 12.24 -7.33
C ALA A 133 4.14 11.84 -8.52
N LEU A 134 3.75 10.82 -9.29
CA LEU A 134 4.45 10.39 -10.51
C LEU A 134 4.35 11.45 -11.62
N LEU A 135 3.15 11.96 -11.87
CA LEU A 135 2.86 12.90 -12.95
C LEU A 135 3.31 14.33 -12.62
N TRP A 136 3.41 14.68 -11.33
CA TRP A 136 3.78 16.03 -10.92
C TRP A 136 5.13 16.46 -11.49
N LYS A 137 5.10 17.52 -12.31
CA LYS A 137 6.28 18.09 -13.00
C LYS A 137 7.04 17.02 -13.81
N ALA A 138 6.34 16.06 -14.41
CA ALA A 138 6.95 15.10 -15.31
C ALA A 138 7.48 15.78 -16.60
N PRO A 139 8.70 15.47 -17.06
CA PRO A 139 9.33 16.14 -18.19
C PRO A 139 8.56 15.94 -19.50
N PHE A 140 7.95 14.77 -19.69
CA PHE A 140 7.12 14.47 -20.86
C PHE A 140 5.80 15.23 -20.90
N LEU A 141 5.31 15.74 -19.76
CA LEU A 141 4.14 16.64 -19.73
C LEU A 141 4.50 18.10 -20.03
N ARG A 142 5.79 18.47 -19.96
CA ARG A 142 6.26 19.82 -20.29
C ARG A 142 6.57 20.01 -21.78
N ALA A 143 6.76 18.93 -22.53
CA ALA A 143 7.08 18.99 -23.96
C ALA A 143 5.88 19.33 -24.86
N ALA A 144 4.69 19.54 -24.28
CA ALA A 144 3.46 19.84 -25.00
C ALA A 144 3.06 21.33 -24.99
N HIS A 145 3.91 22.22 -24.47
CA HIS A 145 3.70 23.67 -24.44
C HIS A 145 4.96 24.44 -24.85
#